data_AF-A0A926GTV6-F1
#
_entry.id   AF-A0A926GTV6-F1
#
_cell.length_a   1.000
_cell.length_b   1.000
_cell.length_c   1.000
_cell.angle_alpha   90.00
_cell.angle_beta   90.00
_cell.angle_gamma   90.00
#
_symmetry.space_group_name_H-M   'P 1'
#
loop_
_entity.id
_entity.type
_entity.pdbx_description
1 polymer ?
#
loop_
_entity_poly.entity_id
_entity_poly.type
_entity_poly.pdbx_seq_one_letter_code
_entity_poly.pdbx_strand_id
1 'polypeptide(L)'
;MPKALMIRPDEVRRAGEVAFSPIPVNQYAKTMADELDRFAAEDLIRIYRDMAVIRAFETMLHEVKTQRGYKGLPYDHRGPAHLSIGQEASAVGQAFLLGVDDHIFGSHRSH
;
A
#
# COMPACT_ATOMS: atom_id res chain seq x y z
N MET A 1 8.48 16.40 -17.09
CA MET A 1 8.41 15.59 -18.32
C MET A 1 9.36 16.21 -19.34
N PRO A 2 10.33 15.46 -19.90
CA PRO A 2 11.23 16.01 -20.90
C PRO A 2 10.43 16.54 -22.10
N LYS A 3 10.80 17.72 -22.61
CA LYS A 3 10.07 18.39 -23.71
C LYS A 3 10.25 17.67 -25.06
N ALA A 4 11.32 16.88 -25.20
CA ALA A 4 11.54 15.96 -26.30
C ALA A 4 12.42 14.80 -25.81
N LEU A 5 12.12 13.58 -26.24
CA LEU A 5 12.97 12.40 -26.07
C LEU A 5 13.23 11.84 -27.48
N MET A 6 14.42 12.10 -28.02
CA MET A 6 14.79 11.60 -29.35
C MET A 6 15.13 10.12 -29.25
N ILE A 7 14.32 9.28 -29.88
CA ILE A 7 14.52 7.82 -29.94
C ILE A 7 15.10 7.48 -31.30
N ARG A 8 16.38 7.11 -31.33
CA ARG A 8 17.11 6.77 -32.55
C ARG A 8 17.10 5.25 -32.79
N PRO A 9 16.46 4.75 -33.86
CA PRO A 9 16.34 3.30 -34.10
C PRO A 9 17.67 2.57 -34.17
N ASP A 10 18.70 3.22 -34.70
CA ASP A 10 20.09 2.75 -34.77
C ASP A 10 20.72 2.56 -33.38
N GLU A 11 20.29 3.35 -32.38
CA GLU A 11 20.80 3.27 -31.00
C GLU A 11 19.98 2.29 -30.15
N VAL A 12 18.65 2.40 -30.17
CA VAL A 12 17.77 1.56 -29.31
C VAL A 12 17.58 0.13 -29.82
N ARG A 13 17.91 -0.15 -31.08
CA ARG A 13 17.89 -1.50 -31.66
C ARG A 13 19.29 -2.06 -31.91
N ARG A 14 20.33 -1.40 -31.43
CA ARG A 14 21.71 -1.88 -31.57
C ARG A 14 21.82 -3.26 -30.92
N ALA A 15 22.38 -4.22 -31.64
CA ALA A 15 22.66 -5.54 -31.10
C ALA A 15 23.59 -5.42 -29.89
N GLY A 16 23.28 -6.15 -28.83
CA GLY A 16 24.02 -6.14 -27.59
C GLY A 16 23.36 -7.04 -26.56
N GLU A 17 23.99 -7.16 -25.41
CA GLU A 17 23.49 -7.90 -24.26
C GLU A 17 23.30 -6.96 -23.07
N VAL A 18 22.27 -7.22 -22.27
CA VAL A 18 22.07 -6.54 -20.99
C VAL A 18 22.64 -7.43 -19.90
N ALA A 19 23.78 -7.06 -19.35
CA ALA A 19 24.29 -7.68 -18.13
C ALA A 19 23.57 -7.07 -16.92
N PHE A 20 22.93 -7.91 -16.10
CA PHE A 20 22.28 -7.47 -14.86
C PHE A 20 22.84 -8.23 -13.66
N SER A 21 23.04 -7.52 -12.56
CA SER A 21 23.26 -8.16 -11.26
C SER A 21 21.95 -8.81 -10.80
N PRO A 22 21.98 -9.98 -10.14
CA PRO A 22 20.77 -10.61 -9.62
C PRO A 22 19.95 -9.62 -8.79
N ILE A 23 18.66 -9.52 -9.09
CA ILE A 23 17.74 -8.64 -8.35
C ILE A 23 17.27 -9.41 -7.12
N PRO A 24 17.55 -8.94 -5.90
CA PRO A 24 17.05 -9.57 -4.69
C PRO A 24 15.52 -9.46 -4.64
N VAL A 25 14.84 -10.60 -4.45
CA VAL A 25 13.38 -10.68 -4.31
C VAL A 25 13.05 -11.26 -2.94
N ASN A 26 12.12 -10.64 -2.21
CA ASN A 26 11.62 -11.11 -0.91
C ASN A 26 12.72 -11.41 0.12
N GLN A 27 13.78 -10.59 0.16
CA GLN A 27 14.94 -10.81 1.05
C GLN A 27 14.71 -10.35 2.49
N TYR A 28 13.55 -9.76 2.79
CA TYR A 28 13.24 -9.32 4.14
C TYR A 28 12.96 -10.54 5.03
N ALA A 29 13.91 -10.84 5.92
CA ALA A 29 13.87 -11.99 6.82
C ALA A 29 14.05 -11.60 8.30
N LYS A 30 13.89 -10.31 8.62
CA LYS A 30 13.98 -9.81 9.99
C LYS A 30 12.77 -10.24 10.81
N THR A 31 13.03 -10.65 12.03
CA THR A 31 12.00 -10.94 13.03
C THR A 31 11.54 -9.65 13.71
N MET A 32 10.42 -9.72 14.44
CA MET A 32 9.99 -8.59 15.27
C MET A 32 11.02 -8.21 16.34
N ALA A 33 11.80 -9.18 16.84
CA ALA A 33 12.88 -8.90 17.78
C ALA A 33 14.00 -8.08 17.12
N ASP A 34 14.36 -8.40 15.88
CA ASP A 34 15.40 -7.66 15.13
C ASP A 34 14.95 -6.22 14.77
N GLU A 35 13.64 -5.97 14.68
CA GLU A 35 13.10 -4.63 14.41
C GLU A 35 13.03 -3.73 15.65
N LEU A 36 13.15 -4.29 16.86
CA LEU A 36 13.21 -3.49 18.09
C LEU A 36 14.50 -2.67 18.20
N ASP A 37 15.55 -3.03 17.45
CA ASP A 37 16.76 -2.21 17.32
C ASP A 37 16.52 -0.93 16.49
N ARG A 38 15.41 -0.86 15.75
CA ARG A 38 15.09 0.21 14.79
C ARG A 38 13.86 1.02 15.18
N PHE A 39 12.91 0.39 15.85
CA PHE A 39 11.63 1.00 16.23
C PHE A 39 11.34 0.75 17.70
N ALA A 40 10.70 1.73 18.36
CA ALA A 40 10.16 1.53 19.69
C ALA A 40 9.04 0.47 19.67
N ALA A 41 8.89 -0.30 20.75
CA ALA A 41 7.86 -1.32 20.84
C ALA A 41 6.45 -0.71 20.67
N GLU A 42 6.25 0.49 21.21
CA GLU A 42 5.00 1.24 21.13
C GLU A 42 4.66 1.62 19.69
N ASP A 43 5.65 1.96 18.87
CA ASP A 43 5.47 2.26 17.45
C ASP A 43 5.05 1.02 16.67
N LEU A 44 5.69 -0.12 16.94
CA LEU A 44 5.31 -1.40 16.30
C LEU A 44 3.88 -1.82 16.65
N ILE A 45 3.48 -1.62 17.92
CA ILE A 45 2.09 -1.86 18.37
C ILE A 45 1.13 -0.90 17.64
N ARG A 46 1.50 0.37 17.50
CA ARG A 46 0.68 1.37 16.82
C ARG A 46 0.52 1.07 15.34
N ILE A 47 1.61 0.70 14.65
CA ILE A 47 1.58 0.26 13.25
C ILE A 47 0.62 -0.91 13.07
N TYR A 48 0.72 -1.94 13.94
CA TYR A 48 -0.21 -3.07 13.89
C TYR A 48 -1.66 -2.65 14.13
N ARG A 49 -1.91 -1.81 15.14
CA ARG A 49 -3.24 -1.30 15.47
C ARG A 49 -3.84 -0.58 14.26
N ASP A 50 -3.10 0.31 13.62
CA ASP A 50 -3.62 1.11 12.52
C ASP A 50 -3.92 0.23 11.29
N MET A 51 -3.10 -0.80 11.02
CA MET A 51 -3.41 -1.81 9.99
C MET A 51 -4.67 -2.61 10.34
N ALA A 52 -4.85 -2.99 11.60
CA ALA A 52 -6.03 -3.73 12.05
C ALA A 52 -7.30 -2.88 11.95
N VAL A 53 -7.22 -1.58 12.18
CA VAL A 53 -8.33 -0.63 12.00
C VAL A 53 -8.73 -0.55 10.53
N ILE A 54 -7.76 -0.38 9.61
CA ILE A 54 -8.05 -0.39 8.17
C ILE A 54 -8.70 -1.71 7.76
N ARG A 55 -8.16 -2.84 8.20
CA ARG A 55 -8.74 -4.16 7.92
C ARG A 55 -10.19 -4.28 8.41
N ALA A 56 -10.48 -3.79 9.61
CA ALA A 56 -11.83 -3.85 10.18
C ALA A 56 -12.81 -2.98 9.37
N PHE A 57 -12.38 -1.78 8.98
CA PHE A 57 -13.18 -0.87 8.15
C PHE A 57 -13.46 -1.45 6.76
N GLU A 58 -12.43 -1.97 6.09
CA GLU A 58 -12.58 -2.52 4.74
C GLU A 58 -13.39 -3.82 4.74
N THR A 59 -13.26 -4.64 5.79
CA THR A 59 -14.13 -5.82 5.99
C THR A 59 -15.59 -5.40 6.18
N MET A 60 -15.85 -4.36 6.96
CA MET A 60 -17.20 -3.81 7.12
C MET A 60 -17.77 -3.34 5.78
N LEU A 61 -17.00 -2.58 4.99
CA LEU A 61 -17.45 -2.16 3.66
C LEU A 61 -17.70 -3.36 2.73
N HIS A 62 -16.89 -4.40 2.82
CA HIS A 62 -17.11 -5.63 2.07
C HIS A 62 -18.46 -6.29 2.43
N GLU A 63 -18.78 -6.39 3.72
CA GLU A 63 -20.07 -6.92 4.19
C GLU A 63 -21.23 -6.05 3.70
N VAL A 64 -21.13 -4.73 3.81
CA VAL A 64 -22.13 -3.79 3.26
C VAL A 64 -22.37 -4.04 1.77
N LYS A 65 -21.31 -4.21 0.99
CA LYS A 65 -21.39 -4.42 -0.47
C LYS A 65 -21.99 -5.75 -0.86
N THR A 66 -21.69 -6.81 -0.12
CA THR A 66 -22.06 -8.19 -0.48
C THR A 66 -23.34 -8.66 0.18
N GLN A 67 -23.63 -8.17 1.38
CA GLN A 67 -24.74 -8.61 2.24
C GLN A 67 -25.82 -7.52 2.43
N ARG A 68 -25.61 -6.30 1.91
CA ARG A 68 -26.56 -5.17 2.03
C ARG A 68 -26.83 -4.76 3.47
N GLY A 69 -25.83 -4.88 4.32
CA GLY A 69 -25.90 -4.46 5.72
C GLY A 69 -24.62 -4.78 6.49
N TYR A 70 -24.57 -4.31 7.72
CA TYR A 70 -23.47 -4.57 8.65
C TYR A 70 -24.01 -4.67 10.08
N LYS A 71 -23.62 -5.70 10.84
CA LYS A 71 -24.07 -5.92 12.23
C LYS A 71 -25.60 -5.79 12.42
N GLY A 72 -26.38 -6.33 11.49
CA GLY A 72 -27.84 -6.28 11.53
C GLY A 72 -28.46 -4.94 11.11
N LEU A 73 -27.65 -3.92 10.77
CA LEU A 73 -28.12 -2.67 10.21
C LEU A 73 -28.23 -2.80 8.67
N PRO A 74 -29.43 -2.70 8.10
CA PRO A 74 -29.60 -2.76 6.65
C PRO A 74 -29.05 -1.49 5.99
N TYR A 75 -28.24 -1.66 4.95
CA TYR A 75 -27.71 -0.56 4.15
C TYR A 75 -27.36 -1.04 2.73
N ASP A 76 -28.08 -0.51 1.74
CA ASP A 76 -27.88 -0.84 0.32
C ASP A 76 -26.94 0.15 -0.36
N HIS A 77 -25.64 -0.16 -0.36
CA HIS A 77 -24.65 0.67 -1.05
C HIS A 77 -24.59 0.36 -2.55
N ARG A 78 -25.20 1.24 -3.37
CA ARG A 78 -25.31 1.07 -4.83
C ARG A 78 -24.08 1.53 -5.64
N GLY A 79 -23.19 2.33 -5.05
CA GLY A 79 -21.98 2.82 -5.71
C GLY A 79 -20.83 1.79 -5.76
N PRO A 80 -19.76 2.04 -6.53
CA PRO A 80 -18.55 1.24 -6.45
C PRO A 80 -17.84 1.46 -5.11
N ALA A 81 -17.21 0.41 -4.59
CA ALA A 81 -16.32 0.50 -3.42
C ALA A 81 -15.02 -0.25 -3.73
N HIS A 82 -13.88 0.43 -3.63
CA HIS A 82 -12.58 -0.14 -3.93
C HIS A 82 -11.86 -0.47 -2.62
N LEU A 83 -11.88 -1.74 -2.25
CA LEU A 83 -11.36 -2.20 -0.96
C LEU A 83 -9.84 -2.36 -0.97
N SER A 84 -9.15 -1.88 0.06
CA SER A 84 -7.68 -1.95 0.18
C SER A 84 -7.21 -3.12 1.04
N ILE A 85 -8.04 -4.16 1.19
CA ILE A 85 -7.71 -5.37 1.97
C ILE A 85 -6.43 -6.00 1.42
N GLY A 86 -5.42 -6.17 2.28
CA GLY A 86 -4.10 -6.68 1.93
C GLY A 86 -3.09 -5.59 1.54
N GLN A 87 -3.48 -4.32 1.54
CA GLN A 87 -2.62 -3.16 1.28
C GLN A 87 -2.43 -2.26 2.51
N GLU A 88 -2.78 -2.74 3.70
CA GLU A 88 -2.76 -1.94 4.93
C GLU A 88 -1.35 -1.44 5.25
N ALA A 89 -0.33 -2.29 5.04
CA ALA A 89 1.07 -1.93 5.26
C ALA A 89 1.54 -0.77 4.35
N SER A 90 0.97 -0.64 3.15
CA SER A 90 1.31 0.47 2.25
C SER A 90 0.79 1.80 2.79
N ALA A 91 -0.46 1.83 3.23
CA ALA A 91 -1.08 3.05 3.78
C ALA A 91 -0.46 3.44 5.13
N VAL A 92 -0.36 2.49 6.06
CA VAL A 92 0.20 2.74 7.40
C VAL A 92 1.68 3.02 7.33
N GLY A 93 2.45 2.26 6.56
CA GLY A 93 3.89 2.44 6.42
C GLY A 93 4.26 3.79 5.81
N GLN A 94 3.49 4.27 4.82
CA GLN A 94 3.65 5.62 4.28
C GLN A 94 3.31 6.67 5.35
N ALA A 95 2.13 6.58 5.98
CA ALA A 95 1.65 7.57 6.92
C ALA A 95 2.48 7.67 8.21
N PHE A 96 3.09 6.57 8.65
CA PHE A 96 3.90 6.51 9.87
C PHE A 96 5.07 7.49 9.87
N LEU A 97 5.63 7.82 8.70
CA LEU A 97 6.76 8.74 8.55
C LEU A 97 6.33 10.20 8.30
N LEU A 98 5.02 10.47 8.19
CA LEU A 98 4.48 11.78 7.85
C LEU A 98 3.99 12.52 9.10
N GLY A 99 4.13 13.84 9.07
CA GLY A 99 3.51 14.77 10.01
C GLY A 99 2.11 15.19 9.57
N VAL A 100 1.42 15.93 10.43
CA VAL A 100 0.06 16.43 10.17
C VAL A 100 -0.01 17.49 9.08
N ASP A 101 1.13 18.15 8.78
CA ASP A 101 1.25 19.18 7.75
C ASP A 101 1.68 18.61 6.38
N ASP A 102 2.00 17.31 6.33
CA ASP A 102 2.36 16.63 5.09
C ASP A 102 1.11 16.33 4.25
N HIS A 103 1.30 16.30 2.94
CA HIS A 103 0.21 16.14 1.98
C HIS A 103 0.18 14.72 1.43
N ILE A 104 -1.01 14.11 1.45
CA ILE A 104 -1.28 12.80 0.86
C ILE A 104 -2.29 12.98 -0.28
N PHE A 105 -1.93 12.52 -1.47
CA PHE A 105 -2.82 12.49 -2.62
C PHE A 105 -3.24 11.05 -2.90
N GLY A 106 -4.53 10.77 -2.67
CA GLY A 106 -5.13 9.47 -2.91
C GLY A 106 -5.67 9.28 -4.32
N SER A 107 -6.05 8.05 -4.63
CA SER A 107 -6.80 7.70 -5.84
C SER A 107 -8.23 7.28 -5.46
N HIS A 108 -8.87 6.43 -6.26
CA HIS A 108 -10.20 5.87 -5.97
C HIS A 108 -10.18 4.74 -4.92
N ARG A 109 -8.99 4.32 -4.46
CA ARG A 109 -8.76 3.31 -3.41
C ARG A 109 -7.93 3.96 -2.31
N SER A 110 -8.60 4.76 -1.49
CA SER A 110 -7.98 5.63 -0.48
C SER A 110 -8.88 5.82 0.73
N HIS A 111 -9.54 4.72 1.14
CA HIS A 111 -10.13 4.60 2.46
C HIS A 111 -9.02 4.53 3.52
#